data_AF-A0A661XIC1-F1
#
_entry.id   AF-A0A661XIC1-F1
#
_cell.length_a   1.000
_cell.length_b   1.000
_cell.length_c   1.000
_cell.angle_alpha   90.00
_cell.angle_beta   90.00
_cell.angle_gamma   90.00
#
_symmetry.space_group_name_H-M   'P 1'
#
loop_
_entity.id
_entity.type
_entity.pdbx_description
1 polymer ?
#
loop_
_entity_poly.entity_id
_entity_poly.type
_entity_poly.pdbx_seq_one_letter_code
_entity_poly.pdbx_strand_id
1 'polypeptide(L)'
;MKNVLILLRTNFRTSYNSLAKNKKLRPIFAISIGVAGLVAFYLLLKLSRFLYNLKIPLVDISLAPLILNIVMLVAFIYLLLGSFSIMLSTLYFSSDTMLLLSLPLKERDVFSGRFVFTVFEESIWLFFLMYPFFVGYGIVNQANMIFYAETLLFVLLFPVIPLTVAAFVILPLAKKIHPRKLQIIIMIINVVFGILFFGIMQIANPAYQIVGKDALTNLFSHGFSLMRFLPTNIGVYFTISLAERNILIGTSVFTIYLVISAGLFYLCTILSLSTYKEGLGKIRTAQYVKIVKRKTEKEFKGFSFLPTKIKAIAEKDVKMIRRDQKLSVSILPIIAYLAVFFFIFVVVLGKKSLGNESFDLSSFMLLFFFVFSSYMASLQIAPMLFYTESRSVWVLFASKITSQELLWSKFVIPFLLGEAMNALFFILMIFVRHPSINMIFVSVGLALFLPFIFSTIGVSTSAMFPIFREVKSPKKIIPGKVVLIQTVMGYAMFGIAFGFFFLNRLFIKIWGGTIAGIAIFVLVGILSFVVGFSLMSAGSRRLKYVEIQ
;
A
#
# COMPACT_ATOMS: atom_id res chain seq x y z
N MET A 1 1.84 17.51 26.26
CA MET A 1 1.12 17.76 24.99
C MET A 1 1.68 18.95 24.19
N LYS A 2 2.01 20.12 24.80
CA LYS A 2 2.58 21.28 24.08
C LYS A 2 3.79 20.95 23.19
N ASN A 3 4.72 20.13 23.68
CA ASN A 3 5.90 19.69 22.92
C ASN A 3 5.56 18.77 21.74
N VAL A 4 4.56 17.90 21.89
CA VAL A 4 4.05 17.04 20.80
C VAL A 4 3.42 17.88 19.69
N LEU A 5 2.65 18.90 20.07
CA LEU A 5 1.98 19.80 19.12
C LEU A 5 3.01 20.66 18.34
N ILE A 6 4.09 21.08 19.01
CA ILE A 6 5.22 21.76 18.36
C ILE A 6 5.89 20.83 17.34
N LEU A 7 6.16 19.57 17.68
CA LEU A 7 6.77 18.59 16.78
C LEU A 7 5.89 18.30 15.54
N LEU A 8 4.58 18.15 15.75
CA LEU A 8 3.62 17.98 14.65
C LEU A 8 3.59 19.22 13.75
N ARG A 9 3.56 20.42 14.34
CA ARG A 9 3.57 21.69 13.59
C ARG A 9 4.86 21.86 12.79
N THR A 10 6.01 21.49 13.34
CA THR A 10 7.28 21.55 12.61
C THR A 10 7.30 20.58 11.44
N ASN A 11 6.82 19.35 11.62
CA ASN A 11 6.75 18.37 10.53
C ASN A 11 5.76 18.79 9.43
N PHE A 12 4.63 19.36 9.81
CA PHE A 12 3.67 19.87 8.83
C PHE A 12 4.28 21.04 8.03
N ARG A 13 4.95 21.97 8.72
CA ARG A 13 5.63 23.11 8.06
C ARG A 13 6.77 22.66 7.16
N THR A 14 7.56 21.67 7.55
CA THR A 14 8.63 21.14 6.69
C THR A 14 8.05 20.45 5.46
N SER A 15 6.98 19.67 5.61
CA SER A 15 6.24 19.06 4.49
C SER A 15 5.66 20.11 3.55
N TYR A 16 4.99 21.15 4.07
CA TYR A 16 4.45 22.25 3.27
C TYR A 16 5.55 23.05 2.55
N ASN A 17 6.64 23.37 3.26
CA ASN A 17 7.78 24.08 2.69
C ASN A 17 8.54 23.24 1.65
N SER A 18 8.40 21.91 1.69
CA SER A 18 9.01 21.02 0.70
C SER A 18 8.31 21.04 -0.67
N LEU A 19 7.05 21.52 -0.73
CA LEU A 19 6.22 21.50 -1.95
C LEU A 19 6.88 22.29 -3.10
N ALA A 20 7.29 23.53 -2.85
CA ALA A 20 7.97 24.37 -3.84
C ALA A 20 9.08 25.22 -3.20
N LYS A 21 10.21 25.38 -3.91
CA LYS A 21 11.30 26.30 -3.51
C LYS A 21 10.74 27.73 -3.39
N ASN A 22 10.01 28.19 -4.41
CA ASN A 22 9.41 29.52 -4.45
C ASN A 22 8.16 29.61 -3.56
N LYS A 23 8.12 30.58 -2.63
CA LYS A 23 7.02 30.78 -1.67
C LYS A 23 5.67 31.02 -2.36
N LYS A 24 5.64 31.73 -3.50
CA LYS A 24 4.41 32.04 -4.25
C LYS A 24 3.78 30.82 -4.95
N LEU A 25 4.59 29.82 -5.30
CA LEU A 25 4.13 28.61 -5.99
C LEU A 25 3.65 27.51 -5.02
N ARG A 26 4.02 27.58 -3.73
CA ARG A 26 3.60 26.61 -2.70
C ARG A 26 2.08 26.44 -2.60
N PRO A 27 1.27 27.51 -2.49
CA PRO A 27 -0.18 27.35 -2.42
C PRO A 27 -0.76 26.78 -3.71
N ILE A 28 -0.24 27.17 -4.88
CA ILE A 28 -0.71 26.66 -6.19
C ILE A 28 -0.48 25.15 -6.29
N PHE A 29 0.70 24.67 -5.91
CA PHE A 29 1.00 23.23 -5.89
C PHE A 29 0.14 22.46 -4.87
N ALA A 30 -0.10 23.06 -3.69
CA ALA A 30 -0.97 22.45 -2.68
C ALA A 30 -2.42 22.33 -3.20
N ILE A 31 -2.93 23.40 -3.83
CA ILE A 31 -4.28 23.42 -4.43
C ILE A 31 -4.36 22.41 -5.57
N SER A 32 -3.36 22.33 -6.46
CA SER A 32 -3.40 21.37 -7.58
C SER A 32 -3.41 19.92 -7.10
N ILE A 33 -2.62 19.58 -6.07
CA ILE A 33 -2.62 18.24 -5.47
C ILE A 33 -3.96 17.98 -4.78
N GLY A 34 -4.52 18.98 -4.08
CA GLY A 34 -5.83 18.90 -3.44
C GLY A 34 -6.95 18.64 -4.45
N VAL A 35 -6.99 19.40 -5.55
CA VAL A 35 -7.97 19.24 -6.63
C VAL A 35 -7.83 17.86 -7.29
N ALA A 36 -6.61 17.42 -7.60
CA ALA A 36 -6.38 16.09 -8.16
C ALA A 36 -6.81 14.98 -7.19
N GLY A 37 -6.54 15.14 -5.89
CA GLY A 37 -7.01 14.23 -4.85
C GLY A 37 -8.53 14.18 -4.75
N LEU A 38 -9.22 15.31 -4.87
CA LEU A 38 -10.69 15.37 -4.91
C LEU A 38 -11.27 14.67 -6.15
N VAL A 39 -10.64 14.82 -7.32
CA VAL A 39 -11.04 14.09 -8.53
C VAL A 39 -10.88 12.59 -8.34
N ALA A 40 -9.74 12.13 -7.80
CA ALA A 40 -9.53 10.71 -7.50
C ALA A 40 -10.55 10.18 -6.49
N PHE A 41 -10.84 10.97 -5.44
CA PHE A 41 -11.86 10.65 -4.44
C PHE A 41 -13.25 10.52 -5.08
N TYR A 42 -13.62 11.45 -5.97
CA TYR A 42 -14.90 11.41 -6.68
C TYR A 42 -15.03 10.19 -7.60
N LEU A 43 -13.96 9.80 -8.30
CA LEU A 43 -13.94 8.60 -9.14
C LEU A 43 -14.15 7.34 -8.29
N LEU A 44 -13.47 7.23 -7.15
CA LEU A 44 -13.65 6.11 -6.21
C LEU A 44 -15.03 6.10 -5.57
N LEU A 45 -15.59 7.27 -5.26
CA LEU A 45 -16.97 7.40 -4.77
C LEU A 45 -17.97 6.88 -5.81
N LYS A 46 -17.85 7.31 -7.07
CA LYS A 46 -18.71 6.80 -8.16
C LYS A 46 -18.60 5.29 -8.31
N LEU A 47 -17.38 4.77 -8.27
CA LEU A 47 -17.13 3.33 -8.30
C LEU A 47 -17.83 2.61 -7.14
N SER A 48 -17.64 3.08 -5.91
CA SER A 48 -18.25 2.46 -4.73
C SER A 48 -19.79 2.47 -4.80
N ARG A 49 -20.41 3.61 -5.13
CA ARG A 49 -21.87 3.69 -5.32
C ARG A 49 -22.37 2.74 -6.40
N PHE A 50 -21.64 2.66 -7.51
CA PHE A 50 -21.97 1.71 -8.55
C PHE A 50 -21.94 0.28 -8.01
N LEU A 51 -20.87 -0.10 -7.31
CA LEU A 51 -20.72 -1.45 -6.75
C LEU A 51 -21.82 -1.82 -5.76
N TYR A 52 -22.28 -0.87 -4.95
CA TYR A 52 -23.35 -1.10 -3.98
C TYR A 52 -24.76 -1.10 -4.58
N ASN A 53 -24.96 -0.42 -5.71
CA ASN A 53 -26.24 -0.41 -6.43
C ASN A 53 -26.48 -1.67 -7.29
N LEU A 54 -25.48 -2.56 -7.42
CA LEU A 54 -25.65 -3.84 -8.09
C LEU A 54 -26.53 -4.77 -7.23
N LYS A 55 -27.79 -4.92 -7.63
CA LYS A 55 -28.67 -5.96 -7.08
C LYS A 55 -28.41 -7.27 -7.87
N ILE A 56 -27.93 -8.30 -7.18
CA ILE A 56 -27.80 -9.67 -7.71
C ILE A 56 -29.00 -10.45 -7.17
N PRO A 57 -30.00 -10.81 -8.00
CA PRO A 57 -31.22 -11.52 -7.56
C PRO A 57 -30.98 -12.85 -6.81
N LEU A 58 -29.81 -13.48 -6.96
CA LEU A 58 -29.53 -14.81 -6.39
C LEU A 58 -29.20 -14.86 -4.87
N VAL A 59 -29.06 -13.71 -4.19
CA VAL A 59 -28.80 -13.66 -2.74
C VAL A 59 -29.49 -12.45 -2.11
N ASP A 60 -30.49 -12.69 -1.25
CA ASP A 60 -31.16 -11.67 -0.38
C ASP A 60 -30.23 -11.02 0.68
N ILE A 61 -28.91 -11.19 0.53
CA ILE A 61 -27.90 -10.57 1.38
C ILE A 61 -27.36 -9.37 0.61
N SER A 62 -27.40 -8.19 1.22
CA SER A 62 -26.76 -7.01 0.63
C SER A 62 -25.28 -7.32 0.35
N LEU A 63 -24.82 -7.11 -0.90
CA LEU A 63 -23.40 -7.28 -1.27
C LEU A 63 -22.51 -6.19 -0.66
N ALA A 64 -23.14 -5.13 -0.17
CA ALA A 64 -22.47 -3.92 0.27
C ALA A 64 -21.59 -4.11 1.51
N PRO A 65 -22.01 -4.81 2.58
CA PRO A 65 -21.15 -5.12 3.73
C PRO A 65 -19.99 -6.05 3.36
N LEU A 66 -20.18 -6.96 2.40
CA LEU A 66 -19.13 -7.89 1.98
C LEU A 66 -17.98 -7.16 1.26
N ILE A 67 -18.31 -6.25 0.34
CA ILE A 67 -17.30 -5.42 -0.34
C ILE A 67 -16.56 -4.54 0.66
N LEU A 68 -17.28 -3.94 1.63
CA LEU A 68 -16.67 -3.13 2.68
C LEU A 68 -15.72 -3.96 3.55
N ASN A 69 -16.12 -5.18 3.93
CA ASN A 69 -15.28 -6.12 4.69
C ASN A 69 -13.98 -6.44 3.93
N ILE A 70 -14.07 -6.76 2.63
CA ILE A 70 -12.90 -7.06 1.80
C ILE A 70 -11.94 -5.86 1.76
N VAL A 71 -12.45 -4.65 1.53
CA VAL A 71 -11.61 -3.43 1.49
C VAL A 71 -10.93 -3.21 2.84
N MET A 72 -11.65 -3.35 3.95
CA MET A 72 -11.09 -3.23 5.30
C MET A 72 -10.07 -4.33 5.60
N LEU A 73 -10.32 -5.57 5.18
CA LEU A 73 -9.46 -6.71 5.44
C LEU A 73 -8.14 -6.55 4.71
N VAL A 74 -8.20 -6.16 3.44
CA VAL A 74 -7.03 -5.82 2.62
C VAL A 74 -6.22 -4.70 3.27
N ALA A 75 -6.88 -3.61 3.68
CA ALA A 75 -6.22 -2.50 4.35
C ALA A 75 -5.59 -2.93 5.69
N PHE A 76 -6.28 -3.74 6.50
CA PHE A 76 -5.80 -4.22 7.78
C PHE A 76 -4.56 -5.10 7.63
N ILE A 77 -4.57 -6.06 6.71
CA ILE A 77 -3.45 -6.96 6.48
C ILE A 77 -2.24 -6.19 5.95
N TYR A 78 -2.45 -5.26 5.02
CA TYR A 78 -1.40 -4.37 4.54
C TYR A 78 -0.75 -3.59 5.69
N LEU A 79 -1.58 -2.96 6.55
CA LEU A 79 -1.07 -2.20 7.68
C LEU A 79 -0.38 -3.09 8.69
N LEU A 80 -0.91 -4.27 9.02
CA LEU A 80 -0.33 -5.15 10.03
C LEU A 80 1.06 -5.60 9.62
N LEU A 81 1.23 -6.10 8.40
CA LEU A 81 2.52 -6.56 7.87
C LEU A 81 3.50 -5.39 7.67
N GLY A 82 2.99 -4.24 7.23
CA GLY A 82 3.78 -3.03 7.08
C GLY A 82 4.25 -2.46 8.41
N SER A 83 3.38 -2.39 9.41
CA SER A 83 3.54 -1.64 10.68
C SER A 83 4.83 -1.97 11.42
N PHE A 84 5.31 -3.21 11.37
CA PHE A 84 6.59 -3.58 11.97
C PHE A 84 7.77 -2.81 11.34
N SER A 85 7.82 -2.75 10.02
CA SER A 85 8.83 -1.99 9.28
C SER A 85 8.71 -0.49 9.56
N ILE A 86 7.48 0.03 9.58
CA ILE A 86 7.17 1.44 9.85
C ILE A 86 7.67 1.84 11.24
N MET A 87 7.27 1.10 12.26
CA MET A 87 7.57 1.42 13.65
C MET A 87 9.06 1.30 13.93
N LEU A 88 9.72 0.27 13.40
CA LEU A 88 11.17 0.15 13.55
C LEU A 88 11.92 1.31 12.86
N SER A 89 11.50 1.68 11.65
CA SER A 89 12.10 2.77 10.88
C SER A 89 11.94 4.13 11.57
N THR A 90 10.72 4.41 12.03
CA THR A 90 10.35 5.69 12.65
C THR A 90 10.92 5.84 14.06
N LEU A 91 10.92 4.79 14.87
CA LEU A 91 11.39 4.86 16.26
C LEU A 91 12.91 4.85 16.39
N TYR A 92 13.61 4.05 15.57
CA TYR A 92 15.03 3.76 15.77
C TYR A 92 15.94 4.29 14.65
N PHE A 93 15.49 4.29 13.39
CA PHE A 93 16.34 4.64 12.24
C PHE A 93 16.15 6.06 11.68
N SER A 94 15.28 6.87 12.28
CA SER A 94 15.08 8.25 11.84
C SER A 94 16.37 9.08 12.04
N SER A 95 16.68 9.98 11.10
CA SER A 95 17.81 10.92 11.17
C SER A 95 17.79 11.77 12.44
N ASP A 96 16.58 12.15 12.85
CA ASP A 96 16.36 13.18 13.87
C ASP A 96 16.39 12.59 15.29
N THR A 97 16.59 11.28 15.43
CA THR A 97 16.64 10.60 16.74
C THR A 97 17.78 11.12 17.60
N MET A 98 18.97 11.36 17.02
CA MET A 98 20.10 11.87 17.80
C MET A 98 19.84 13.30 18.30
N LEU A 99 19.25 14.15 17.46
CA LEU A 99 18.90 15.53 17.81
C LEU A 99 17.81 15.57 18.88
N LEU A 100 16.74 14.79 18.71
CA LEU A 100 15.64 14.74 19.68
C LEU A 100 16.07 14.18 21.04
N LEU A 101 17.08 13.32 21.08
CA LEU A 101 17.67 12.80 22.33
C LEU A 101 18.68 13.75 22.98
N SER A 102 19.20 14.74 22.24
CA SER A 102 20.05 15.80 22.82
C SER A 102 19.24 16.92 23.47
N LEU A 103 17.95 17.02 23.13
CA LEU A 103 17.02 17.97 23.74
C LEU A 103 16.52 17.43 25.09
N PRO A 104 16.24 18.29 26.08
CA PRO A 104 15.69 17.90 27.39
C PRO A 104 14.19 17.54 27.29
N LEU A 105 13.85 16.61 26.40
CA LEU A 105 12.49 16.11 26.19
C LEU A 105 12.27 14.82 26.97
N LYS A 106 11.10 14.70 27.61
CA LYS A 106 10.68 13.43 28.21
C LYS A 106 10.45 12.42 27.11
N GLU A 107 10.85 11.18 27.35
CA GLU A 107 10.85 10.13 26.32
C GLU A 107 9.46 9.73 25.86
N ARG A 108 8.52 9.74 26.81
CA ARG A 108 7.10 9.58 26.51
C ARG A 108 6.64 10.59 25.47
N ASP A 109 7.12 11.84 25.54
CA ASP A 109 6.71 12.87 24.59
C ASP A 109 7.33 12.64 23.21
N VAL A 110 8.57 12.12 23.15
CA VAL A 110 9.24 11.75 21.89
C VAL A 110 8.55 10.53 21.25
N PHE A 111 8.30 9.47 22.03
CA PHE A 111 7.60 8.28 21.57
C PHE A 111 6.18 8.62 21.12
N SER A 112 5.40 9.31 21.95
CA SER A 112 4.01 9.69 21.63
C SER A 112 3.95 10.58 20.41
N GLY A 113 4.85 11.57 20.30
CA GLY A 113 4.91 12.45 19.13
C GLY A 113 5.23 11.70 17.85
N ARG A 114 6.15 10.72 17.89
CA ARG A 114 6.44 9.85 16.75
C ARG A 114 5.28 8.93 16.41
N PHE A 115 4.67 8.30 17.42
CA PHE A 115 3.54 7.40 17.22
C PHE A 115 2.36 8.12 16.56
N VAL A 116 1.94 9.27 17.10
CA VAL A 116 0.83 10.06 16.55
C VAL A 116 1.16 10.56 15.14
N PHE A 117 2.41 10.97 14.91
CA PHE A 117 2.84 11.38 13.57
C PHE A 117 2.79 10.21 12.57
N THR A 118 3.23 9.01 12.97
CA THR A 118 3.14 7.80 12.15
C THR A 118 1.68 7.43 11.86
N VAL A 119 0.79 7.48 12.86
CA VAL A 119 -0.65 7.26 12.67
C VAL A 119 -1.20 8.23 11.62
N PHE A 120 -0.84 9.51 11.72
CA PHE A 120 -1.25 10.52 10.77
C PHE A 120 -0.73 10.23 9.35
N GLU A 121 0.56 9.89 9.19
CA GLU A 121 1.13 9.55 7.87
C GLU A 121 0.43 8.36 7.21
N GLU A 122 0.17 7.29 7.96
CA GLU A 122 -0.53 6.11 7.42
C GLU A 122 -2.03 6.36 7.18
N SER A 123 -2.66 7.24 7.97
CA SER A 123 -4.07 7.58 7.82
C SER A 123 -4.39 8.29 6.49
N ILE A 124 -3.44 9.06 5.92
CA ILE A 124 -3.68 9.81 4.67
C ILE A 124 -3.93 8.84 3.51
N TRP A 125 -3.10 7.81 3.37
CA TRP A 125 -3.28 6.80 2.32
C TRP A 125 -4.59 6.02 2.53
N LEU A 126 -4.86 5.58 3.76
CA LEU A 126 -6.10 4.87 4.07
C LEU A 126 -7.35 5.70 3.83
N PHE A 127 -7.30 7.01 4.09
CA PHE A 127 -8.40 7.91 3.85
C PHE A 127 -8.84 7.86 2.38
N PHE A 128 -7.89 8.01 1.44
CA PHE A 128 -8.20 7.97 0.02
C PHE A 128 -8.63 6.58 -0.45
N LEU A 129 -8.12 5.50 0.17
CA LEU A 129 -8.51 4.14 -0.19
C LEU A 129 -9.90 3.75 0.35
N MET A 130 -10.15 3.98 1.64
CA MET A 130 -11.30 3.40 2.36
C MET A 130 -12.49 4.36 2.44
N TYR A 131 -12.27 5.64 2.73
CA TYR A 131 -13.37 6.57 2.99
C TYR A 131 -14.37 6.71 1.84
N PRO A 132 -13.96 6.73 0.54
CA PRO A 132 -14.94 6.74 -0.56
C PRO A 132 -15.93 5.56 -0.52
N PHE A 133 -15.49 4.38 -0.08
CA PHE A 133 -16.35 3.20 0.06
C PHE A 133 -17.35 3.35 1.20
N PHE A 134 -16.95 3.90 2.35
CA PHE A 134 -17.91 4.22 3.41
C PHE A 134 -18.94 5.26 2.97
N VAL A 135 -18.49 6.33 2.32
CA VAL A 135 -19.39 7.38 1.83
C VAL A 135 -20.34 6.81 0.77
N GLY A 136 -19.85 5.98 -0.14
CA GLY A 136 -20.66 5.26 -1.11
C GLY A 136 -21.75 4.41 -0.45
N TYR A 137 -21.38 3.65 0.59
CA TYR A 137 -22.31 2.82 1.37
C TYR A 137 -23.38 3.68 2.06
N GLY A 138 -22.97 4.78 2.68
CA GLY A 138 -23.89 5.70 3.36
C GLY A 138 -24.90 6.36 2.42
N ILE A 139 -24.49 6.76 1.20
CA ILE A 139 -25.43 7.33 0.22
C ILE A 139 -26.44 6.29 -0.25
N VAL A 140 -26.00 5.07 -0.57
CA VAL A 140 -26.90 4.02 -1.11
C VAL A 140 -27.94 3.59 -0.07
N ASN A 141 -27.53 3.50 1.20
CA ASN A 141 -28.42 3.11 2.30
C ASN A 141 -29.11 4.29 3.00
N GLN A 142 -28.99 5.52 2.48
CA GLN A 142 -29.56 6.74 3.08
C GLN A 142 -29.22 6.89 4.58
N ALA A 143 -27.93 6.72 4.92
CA ALA A 143 -27.44 6.79 6.28
C ALA A 143 -27.50 8.22 6.86
N ASN A 144 -27.59 8.32 8.19
CA ASN A 144 -27.66 9.58 8.93
C ASN A 144 -26.33 10.37 8.83
N MET A 145 -26.35 11.69 9.04
CA MET A 145 -25.16 12.55 9.06
C MET A 145 -24.09 12.08 10.07
N ILE A 146 -24.51 11.51 11.21
CA ILE A 146 -23.63 10.94 12.25
C ILE A 146 -22.73 9.83 11.65
N PHE A 147 -23.26 9.01 10.73
CA PHE A 147 -22.50 7.95 10.07
C PHE A 147 -21.25 8.50 9.37
N TYR A 148 -21.35 9.61 8.67
CA TYR A 148 -20.21 10.17 7.93
C TYR A 148 -19.12 10.71 8.85
N ALA A 149 -19.49 11.22 10.03
CA ALA A 149 -18.54 11.70 11.04
C ALA A 149 -17.84 10.53 11.75
N GLU A 150 -18.59 9.52 12.18
CA GLU A 150 -18.02 8.36 12.88
C GLU A 150 -17.15 7.49 11.96
N THR A 151 -17.60 7.26 10.72
CA THR A 151 -16.78 6.53 9.73
C THR A 151 -15.50 7.28 9.36
N LEU A 152 -15.53 8.61 9.31
CA LEU A 152 -14.33 9.41 9.07
C LEU A 152 -13.32 9.25 10.21
N LEU A 153 -13.78 9.38 11.46
CA LEU A 153 -12.93 9.19 12.64
C LEU A 153 -12.39 7.75 12.72
N PHE A 154 -13.23 6.76 12.39
CA PHE A 154 -12.81 5.37 12.32
C PHE A 154 -11.68 5.16 11.32
N VAL A 155 -11.79 5.69 10.09
CA VAL A 155 -10.75 5.55 9.06
C VAL A 155 -9.44 6.24 9.50
N LEU A 156 -9.53 7.40 10.15
CA LEU A 156 -8.35 8.12 10.66
C LEU A 156 -7.64 7.37 11.79
N LEU A 157 -8.39 6.65 12.62
CA LEU A 157 -7.87 5.88 13.76
C LEU A 157 -7.57 4.42 13.42
N PHE A 158 -7.97 3.95 12.24
CA PHE A 158 -7.75 2.59 11.75
C PHE A 158 -6.28 2.11 11.89
N PRO A 159 -5.24 2.93 11.62
CA PRO A 159 -3.84 2.53 11.83
C PRO A 159 -3.44 2.22 13.27
N VAL A 160 -4.16 2.74 14.27
CA VAL A 160 -3.71 2.71 15.68
C VAL A 160 -3.53 1.28 16.15
N ILE A 161 -4.45 0.38 15.81
CA ILE A 161 -4.39 -1.03 16.25
C ILE A 161 -3.18 -1.78 15.63
N PRO A 162 -3.01 -1.82 14.29
CA PRO A 162 -1.80 -2.41 13.69
C PRO A 162 -0.47 -1.82 14.22
N LEU A 163 -0.41 -0.49 14.40
CA LEU A 163 0.80 0.19 14.87
C LEU A 163 1.10 -0.10 16.34
N THR A 164 0.08 -0.20 17.20
CA THR A 164 0.28 -0.59 18.61
C THR A 164 0.73 -2.04 18.72
N VAL A 165 0.15 -2.96 17.94
CA VAL A 165 0.61 -4.36 17.87
C VAL A 165 2.09 -4.43 17.48
N ALA A 166 2.49 -3.67 16.46
CA ALA A 166 3.89 -3.58 16.06
C ALA A 166 4.78 -2.99 17.17
N ALA A 167 4.33 -1.95 17.87
CA ALA A 167 5.06 -1.33 18.98
C ALA A 167 5.28 -2.30 20.15
N PHE A 168 4.24 -3.07 20.53
CA PHE A 168 4.30 -4.06 21.61
C PHE A 168 5.34 -5.14 21.36
N VAL A 169 5.57 -5.50 20.10
CA VAL A 169 6.58 -6.49 19.73
C VAL A 169 7.97 -5.85 19.62
N ILE A 170 8.06 -4.69 18.96
CA ILE A 170 9.34 -4.06 18.64
C ILE A 170 10.04 -3.50 19.88
N LEU A 171 9.31 -2.86 20.80
CA LEU A 171 9.90 -2.20 21.96
C LEU A 171 10.63 -3.21 22.89
N PRO A 172 10.03 -4.35 23.31
CA PRO A 172 10.73 -5.35 24.10
C PRO A 172 11.86 -6.03 23.34
N LEU A 173 11.68 -6.30 22.04
CA LEU A 173 12.71 -6.93 21.23
C LEU A 173 13.92 -5.99 21.04
N ALA A 174 13.70 -4.69 20.90
CA ALA A 174 14.78 -3.70 20.78
C ALA A 174 15.56 -3.50 22.08
N LYS A 175 14.92 -3.75 23.23
CA LYS A 175 15.61 -3.84 24.52
C LYS A 175 16.66 -4.96 24.50
N LYS A 176 16.36 -6.12 23.90
CA LYS A 176 17.26 -7.30 23.91
C LYS A 176 18.23 -7.31 22.73
N ILE A 177 17.73 -7.06 21.53
CA ILE A 177 18.42 -7.30 20.26
C ILE A 177 18.72 -5.95 19.57
N HIS A 178 19.87 -5.86 18.92
CA HIS A 178 20.23 -4.67 18.14
C HIS A 178 19.20 -4.41 17.01
N PRO A 179 18.73 -3.16 16.79
CA PRO A 179 17.68 -2.86 15.80
C PRO A 179 17.97 -3.29 14.36
N ARG A 180 19.25 -3.39 13.96
CA ARG A 180 19.61 -4.01 12.66
C ARG A 180 19.32 -5.51 12.61
N LYS A 181 19.47 -6.27 13.69
CA LYS A 181 19.08 -7.69 13.69
C LYS A 181 17.56 -7.84 13.72
N LEU A 182 16.84 -6.90 14.36
CA LEU A 182 15.37 -6.86 14.33
C LEU A 182 14.80 -6.75 12.93
N GLN A 183 15.45 -6.00 12.05
CA GLN A 183 15.06 -5.93 10.64
C GLN A 183 15.01 -7.32 9.97
N ILE A 184 16.02 -8.18 10.20
CA ILE A 184 16.01 -9.58 9.70
C ILE A 184 14.91 -10.39 10.39
N ILE A 185 14.71 -10.22 11.69
CA ILE A 185 13.68 -10.97 12.44
C ILE A 185 12.28 -10.62 11.94
N ILE A 186 11.97 -9.33 11.76
CA ILE A 186 10.70 -8.86 11.20
C ILE A 186 10.52 -9.38 9.77
N MET A 187 11.59 -9.38 8.98
CA MET A 187 11.58 -9.97 7.64
C MET A 187 11.17 -11.45 7.69
N ILE A 188 11.78 -12.25 8.57
CA ILE A 188 11.44 -13.67 8.73
C ILE A 188 10.01 -13.83 9.23
N ILE A 189 9.58 -13.04 10.23
CA ILE A 189 8.22 -13.09 10.78
C ILE A 189 7.19 -12.81 9.69
N ASN A 190 7.39 -11.79 8.84
CA ASN A 190 6.43 -11.48 7.78
C ASN A 190 6.32 -12.62 6.75
N VAL A 191 7.44 -13.24 6.36
CA VAL A 191 7.44 -14.38 5.44
C VAL A 191 6.78 -15.59 6.07
N VAL A 192 7.17 -15.93 7.30
CA VAL A 192 6.59 -17.05 8.06
C VAL A 192 5.11 -16.82 8.31
N PHE A 193 4.69 -15.60 8.62
CA PHE A 193 3.28 -15.25 8.76
C PHE A 193 2.54 -15.45 7.44
N GLY A 194 3.09 -15.01 6.30
CA GLY A 194 2.49 -15.27 4.99
C GLY A 194 2.33 -16.78 4.70
N ILE A 195 3.37 -17.57 4.99
CA ILE A 195 3.36 -19.04 4.78
C ILE A 195 2.42 -19.74 5.76
N LEU A 196 2.45 -19.39 7.05
CA LEU A 196 1.58 -19.96 8.07
C LEU A 196 0.13 -19.55 7.86
N PHE A 197 -0.13 -18.30 7.48
CA PHE A 197 -1.47 -17.87 7.11
C PHE A 197 -1.99 -18.70 5.96
N PHE A 198 -1.17 -18.88 4.91
CA PHE A 198 -1.50 -19.76 3.80
C PHE A 198 -1.73 -21.22 4.26
N GLY A 199 -0.83 -21.77 5.08
CA GLY A 199 -0.88 -23.15 5.57
C GLY A 199 -2.06 -23.42 6.50
N ILE A 200 -2.31 -22.56 7.48
CA ILE A 200 -3.48 -22.62 8.38
C ILE A 200 -4.75 -22.57 7.56
N MET A 201 -4.82 -21.67 6.58
CA MET A 201 -6.00 -21.57 5.75
C MET A 201 -6.17 -22.75 4.78
N GLN A 202 -5.07 -23.39 4.37
CA GLN A 202 -5.11 -24.61 3.58
C GLN A 202 -5.53 -25.81 4.43
N ILE A 203 -5.03 -25.94 5.66
CA ILE A 203 -5.35 -27.01 6.63
C ILE A 203 -6.77 -26.84 7.19
N ALA A 204 -7.24 -25.60 7.35
CA ALA A 204 -8.63 -25.30 7.67
C ALA A 204 -9.61 -25.69 6.54
N ASN A 205 -9.12 -26.23 5.41
CA ASN A 205 -9.94 -27.04 4.51
C ASN A 205 -9.92 -28.52 4.94
N PRO A 206 -11.06 -29.09 5.36
CA PRO A 206 -11.53 -30.28 4.69
C PRO A 206 -12.28 -29.83 3.43
N ALA A 207 -11.68 -30.05 2.27
CA ALA A 207 -12.30 -30.05 0.95
C ALA A 207 -13.46 -29.06 0.69
N TYR A 208 -13.17 -27.91 0.06
CA TYR A 208 -14.07 -27.23 -0.89
C TYR A 208 -15.52 -26.86 -0.46
N GLN A 209 -15.92 -26.97 0.81
CA GLN A 209 -17.31 -26.73 1.22
C GLN A 209 -17.51 -25.89 2.50
N ILE A 210 -16.47 -25.37 3.15
CA ILE A 210 -16.64 -24.53 4.36
C ILE A 210 -16.93 -23.05 4.06
N VAL A 211 -17.33 -22.72 2.83
CA VAL A 211 -17.94 -21.40 2.59
C VAL A 211 -19.22 -21.51 1.79
N GLY A 212 -20.02 -22.52 2.13
CA GLY A 212 -21.46 -22.50 1.93
C GLY A 212 -22.08 -21.32 2.68
N LYS A 213 -23.26 -20.86 2.21
CA LYS A 213 -24.03 -19.74 2.76
C LYS A 213 -24.17 -19.81 4.30
N ASP A 214 -24.10 -21.01 4.88
CA ASP A 214 -24.20 -21.27 6.30
C ASP A 214 -22.95 -20.95 7.12
N ALA A 215 -21.74 -20.95 6.56
CA ALA A 215 -20.53 -20.67 7.35
C ALA A 215 -20.35 -19.18 7.70
N LEU A 216 -20.82 -18.29 6.81
CA LEU A 216 -20.85 -16.86 7.10
C LEU A 216 -21.93 -16.56 8.14
N THR A 217 -23.15 -17.08 7.98
CA THR A 217 -24.21 -16.96 9.00
C THR A 217 -23.88 -17.70 10.30
N ASN A 218 -23.10 -18.79 10.27
CA ASN A 218 -22.64 -19.51 11.46
C ASN A 218 -21.46 -18.84 12.17
N LEU A 219 -20.58 -18.11 11.45
CA LEU A 219 -19.63 -17.18 12.06
C LEU A 219 -20.36 -16.05 12.81
N PHE A 220 -21.54 -15.66 12.33
CA PHE A 220 -22.42 -14.68 12.99
C PHE A 220 -23.26 -15.28 14.15
N SER A 221 -23.63 -16.57 14.12
CA SER A 221 -24.56 -17.15 15.10
C SER A 221 -23.92 -17.83 16.32
N HIS A 222 -22.70 -18.40 16.22
CA HIS A 222 -22.12 -19.15 17.34
C HIS A 222 -20.77 -18.60 17.85
N GLY A 223 -20.77 -18.14 19.11
CA GLY A 223 -19.63 -18.23 20.03
C GLY A 223 -18.49 -17.22 19.88
N PHE A 224 -17.82 -16.95 21.00
CA PHE A 224 -16.72 -16.01 21.19
C PHE A 224 -15.51 -16.33 20.28
N SER A 225 -15.45 -15.71 19.09
CA SER A 225 -14.29 -15.85 18.20
C SER A 225 -13.48 -14.56 18.18
N LEU A 226 -12.16 -14.69 18.36
CA LEU A 226 -11.20 -13.57 18.27
C LEU A 226 -11.34 -12.78 16.95
N MET A 227 -11.92 -13.40 15.92
CA MET A 227 -12.20 -12.76 14.64
C MET A 227 -13.28 -11.68 14.74
N ARG A 228 -14.24 -11.74 15.67
CA ARG A 228 -15.30 -10.70 15.81
C ARG A 228 -14.73 -9.34 16.23
N PHE A 229 -13.62 -9.33 16.97
CA PHE A 229 -12.96 -8.10 17.44
C PHE A 229 -11.87 -7.58 16.50
N LEU A 230 -11.68 -8.20 15.33
CA LEU A 230 -10.82 -7.60 14.31
C LEU A 230 -11.41 -6.23 13.92
N PRO A 231 -10.57 -5.19 13.75
CA PRO A 231 -11.03 -3.85 13.36
C PRO A 231 -11.91 -3.88 12.10
N THR A 232 -11.68 -4.85 11.22
CA THR A 232 -12.48 -5.16 10.04
C THR A 232 -13.95 -5.46 10.37
N ASN A 233 -14.21 -6.36 11.33
CA ASN A 233 -15.57 -6.80 11.66
C ASN A 233 -16.31 -5.78 12.52
N ILE A 234 -15.60 -5.10 13.43
CA ILE A 234 -16.13 -3.93 14.16
C ILE A 234 -16.55 -2.85 13.16
N GLY A 235 -15.69 -2.61 12.15
CA GLY A 235 -15.93 -1.68 11.06
C GLY A 235 -17.23 -1.94 10.30
N VAL A 236 -17.46 -3.19 9.93
CA VAL A 236 -18.67 -3.63 9.24
C VAL A 236 -19.89 -3.58 10.16
N TYR A 237 -19.75 -3.97 11.43
CA TYR A 237 -20.87 -4.00 12.37
C TYR A 237 -21.39 -2.59 12.67
N PHE A 238 -20.50 -1.63 12.98
CA PHE A 238 -20.94 -0.26 13.24
C PHE A 238 -21.54 0.38 11.98
N THR A 239 -21.01 0.08 10.79
CA THR A 239 -21.55 0.63 9.55
C THR A 239 -22.93 0.10 9.20
N ILE A 240 -23.16 -1.21 9.39
CA ILE A 240 -24.49 -1.80 9.23
C ILE A 240 -25.46 -1.21 10.26
N SER A 241 -25.11 -1.21 11.54
CA SER A 241 -26.01 -0.72 12.61
C SER A 241 -26.39 0.76 12.43
N LEU A 242 -25.45 1.61 12.00
CA LEU A 242 -25.74 3.01 11.70
C LEU A 242 -26.57 3.20 10.42
N ALA A 243 -26.37 2.34 9.41
CA ALA A 243 -27.15 2.39 8.18
C ALA A 243 -28.59 1.90 8.37
N GLU A 244 -28.81 0.92 9.25
CA GLU A 244 -30.14 0.45 9.69
C GLU A 244 -30.82 1.43 10.67
N ARG A 245 -30.27 2.64 10.84
CA ARG A 245 -30.76 3.70 11.75
C ARG A 245 -30.76 3.33 13.23
N ASN A 246 -30.05 2.27 13.63
CA ASN A 246 -29.88 1.91 15.02
C ASN A 246 -28.68 2.66 15.62
N ILE A 247 -28.88 3.97 15.84
CA ILE A 247 -27.84 4.93 16.23
C ILE A 247 -27.19 4.52 17.55
N LEU A 248 -27.98 4.05 18.52
CA LEU A 248 -27.48 3.66 19.85
C LEU A 248 -26.44 2.53 19.76
N ILE A 249 -26.73 1.49 18.98
CA ILE A 249 -25.82 0.35 18.83
C ILE A 249 -24.57 0.76 18.05
N GLY A 250 -24.73 1.46 16.92
CA GLY A 250 -23.61 1.91 16.10
C GLY A 250 -22.62 2.81 16.85
N THR A 251 -23.14 3.84 17.53
CA THR A 251 -22.33 4.78 18.32
C THR A 251 -21.67 4.09 19.53
N SER A 252 -22.34 3.13 20.17
CA SER A 252 -21.75 2.37 21.29
C SER A 252 -20.53 1.54 20.85
N VAL A 253 -20.62 0.88 19.69
CA VAL A 253 -19.53 0.07 19.12
C VAL A 253 -18.35 0.96 18.70
N PHE A 254 -18.64 2.12 18.10
CA PHE A 254 -17.62 3.11 17.80
C PHE A 254 -16.94 3.64 19.07
N THR A 255 -17.71 3.90 20.13
CA THR A 255 -17.16 4.33 21.43
C THR A 255 -16.24 3.28 22.03
N ILE A 256 -16.63 2.00 21.99
CA ILE A 256 -15.79 0.89 22.44
C ILE A 256 -14.48 0.85 21.63
N TYR A 257 -14.55 1.01 20.30
CA TYR A 257 -13.36 1.07 19.44
C TYR A 257 -12.41 2.22 19.82
N LEU A 258 -12.96 3.40 20.13
CA LEU A 258 -12.18 4.55 20.61
C LEU A 258 -11.50 4.25 21.95
N VAL A 259 -12.22 3.67 22.90
CA VAL A 259 -11.69 3.30 24.22
C VAL A 259 -10.58 2.27 24.10
N ILE A 260 -10.75 1.24 23.27
CA ILE A 260 -9.71 0.23 23.01
C ILE A 260 -8.48 0.87 22.37
N SER A 261 -8.67 1.71 21.34
CA SER A 261 -7.56 2.37 20.64
C SER A 261 -6.78 3.31 21.57
N ALA A 262 -7.48 4.08 22.40
CA ALA A 262 -6.88 4.96 23.39
C ALA A 262 -6.15 4.16 24.49
N GLY A 263 -6.75 3.07 24.98
CA GLY A 263 -6.15 2.18 25.98
C GLY A 263 -4.88 1.52 25.48
N LEU A 264 -4.90 0.96 24.26
CA LEU A 264 -3.71 0.34 23.64
C LEU A 264 -2.58 1.36 23.43
N PHE A 265 -2.93 2.58 23.00
CA PHE A 265 -1.95 3.66 22.89
C PHE A 265 -1.35 4.01 24.25
N TYR A 266 -2.17 4.19 25.29
CA TYR A 266 -1.70 4.48 26.64
C TYR A 266 -0.77 3.38 27.18
N LEU A 267 -1.14 2.10 27.03
CA LEU A 267 -0.28 0.97 27.40
C LEU A 267 1.05 0.97 26.65
N CYS A 268 1.06 1.27 25.35
CA CYS A 268 2.29 1.43 24.58
C CYS A 268 3.16 2.57 25.13
N THR A 269 2.56 3.69 25.55
CA THR A 269 3.33 4.79 26.14
C THR A 269 3.97 4.39 27.46
N ILE A 270 3.29 3.62 28.31
CA ILE A 270 3.87 3.08 29.55
C ILE A 270 5.04 2.14 29.23
N LEU A 271 4.83 1.22 28.29
CA LEU A 271 5.87 0.27 27.90
C LEU A 271 7.10 0.97 27.33
N SER A 272 6.91 2.06 26.59
CA SER A 272 8.00 2.85 26.02
C SER A 272 8.94 3.45 27.08
N LEU A 273 8.44 3.77 28.29
CA LEU A 273 9.24 4.38 29.35
C LEU A 273 10.40 3.50 29.83
N SER A 274 10.23 2.18 29.81
CA SER A 274 11.24 1.23 30.28
C SER A 274 12.14 0.70 29.16
N THR A 275 11.62 0.58 27.95
CA THR A 275 12.32 -0.11 26.84
C THR A 275 12.95 0.82 25.82
N TYR A 276 12.42 2.03 25.64
CA TYR A 276 12.84 2.90 24.55
C TYR A 276 14.28 3.40 24.71
N LYS A 277 14.70 3.82 25.92
CA LYS A 277 16.09 4.19 26.27
C LYS A 277 17.09 3.13 25.85
N GLU A 278 16.85 1.92 26.31
CA GLU A 278 17.80 0.82 26.19
C GLU A 278 17.98 0.43 24.72
N GLY A 279 16.89 0.41 23.95
CA GLY A 279 16.94 0.18 22.51
C GLY A 279 17.74 1.26 21.76
N LEU A 280 17.61 2.52 22.17
CA LEU A 280 18.36 3.64 21.59
C LEU A 280 19.85 3.63 21.96
N GLY A 281 20.19 3.25 23.19
CA GLY A 281 21.58 3.10 23.65
C GLY A 281 22.35 2.10 22.80
N LYS A 282 21.71 0.99 22.40
CA LYS A 282 22.32 -0.05 21.56
C LYS A 282 22.60 0.39 20.12
N ILE A 283 21.88 1.37 19.58
CA ILE A 283 22.16 1.90 18.23
C ILE A 283 23.46 2.69 18.21
N ARG A 284 23.78 3.39 19.31
CA ARG A 284 24.99 4.23 19.41
C ARG A 284 26.27 3.37 19.46
N THR A 285 26.23 2.21 20.10
CA THR A 285 27.40 1.33 20.24
C THR A 285 27.78 0.60 18.95
N ALA A 286 26.83 0.33 18.05
CA ALA A 286 27.09 -0.39 16.79
C ALA A 286 27.59 0.48 15.62
N GLN A 287 27.75 1.79 15.81
CA GLN A 287 28.42 2.64 14.80
C GLN A 287 29.93 2.41 14.74
N TYR A 288 30.51 1.81 15.79
CA TYR A 288 31.90 1.39 15.81
C TYR A 288 31.97 -0.10 15.49
N VAL A 289 32.71 -0.44 14.42
CA VAL A 289 33.22 -1.79 14.07
C VAL A 289 32.28 -2.73 13.28
N LYS A 290 32.53 -2.81 11.96
CA LYS A 290 33.21 -3.96 11.28
C LYS A 290 33.35 -3.62 9.79
N ILE A 291 34.59 -3.41 9.34
CA ILE A 291 34.93 -3.41 7.92
C ILE A 291 34.77 -4.86 7.46
N VAL A 292 33.65 -5.17 6.80
CA VAL A 292 33.41 -6.50 6.24
C VAL A 292 34.32 -6.66 5.03
N LYS A 293 35.20 -7.67 5.04
CA LYS A 293 36.00 -8.09 3.88
C LYS A 293 35.07 -8.28 2.68
N ARG A 294 35.37 -7.59 1.56
CA ARG A 294 34.67 -7.77 0.28
C ARG A 294 34.85 -9.22 -0.16
N LYS A 295 33.80 -10.03 -0.06
CA LYS A 295 33.72 -11.28 -0.82
C LYS A 295 33.63 -10.91 -2.30
N THR A 296 34.49 -11.50 -3.13
CA THR A 296 34.38 -11.45 -4.58
C THR A 296 33.05 -12.12 -4.97
N GLU A 297 32.04 -11.30 -5.25
CA GLU A 297 30.73 -11.77 -5.71
C GLU A 297 30.87 -12.26 -7.15
N LYS A 298 30.32 -13.45 -7.44
CA LYS A 298 30.09 -13.91 -8.81
C LYS A 298 29.27 -12.85 -9.55
N GLU A 299 29.71 -12.48 -10.75
CA GLU A 299 28.97 -11.57 -11.61
C GLU A 299 27.58 -12.15 -11.88
N PHE A 300 26.55 -11.44 -11.43
CA PHE A 300 25.18 -11.72 -11.83
C PHE A 300 25.05 -11.35 -13.31
N LYS A 301 25.19 -12.31 -14.21
CA LYS A 301 25.01 -12.12 -15.66
C LYS A 301 23.52 -12.22 -16.01
N GLY A 302 22.75 -11.20 -15.64
CA GLY A 302 21.32 -11.09 -15.99
C GLY A 302 21.09 -10.20 -17.21
N PHE A 303 19.85 -10.12 -17.71
CA PHE A 303 19.39 -9.04 -18.61
C PHE A 303 20.21 -8.82 -19.90
N SER A 304 20.61 -9.87 -20.61
CA SER A 304 21.32 -9.73 -21.91
C SER A 304 20.54 -8.99 -23.00
N PHE A 305 19.21 -8.91 -22.87
CA PHE A 305 18.32 -8.22 -23.81
C PHE A 305 18.34 -6.68 -23.66
N LEU A 306 18.93 -6.14 -22.59
CA LEU A 306 18.99 -4.69 -22.35
C LEU A 306 20.27 -4.07 -22.92
N PRO A 307 20.22 -2.82 -23.39
CA PRO A 307 21.42 -2.05 -23.74
C PRO A 307 22.42 -2.01 -22.59
N THR A 308 23.72 -2.05 -22.90
CA THR A 308 24.81 -2.21 -21.92
C THR A 308 24.73 -1.23 -20.75
N LYS A 309 24.40 0.04 -21.01
CA LYS A 309 24.27 1.08 -19.97
C LYS A 309 23.08 0.84 -19.03
N ILE A 310 21.93 0.48 -19.59
CA ILE A 310 20.69 0.22 -18.84
C ILE A 310 20.86 -1.04 -17.98
N LYS A 311 21.44 -2.08 -18.58
CA LYS A 311 21.79 -3.33 -17.91
C LYS A 311 22.67 -3.10 -16.69
N ALA A 312 23.74 -2.32 -16.82
CA ALA A 312 24.69 -2.11 -15.73
C ALA A 312 24.03 -1.48 -14.48
N ILE A 313 23.13 -0.50 -14.68
CA ILE A 313 22.40 0.12 -13.56
C ILE A 313 21.36 -0.85 -12.99
N ALA A 314 20.63 -1.59 -13.83
CA ALA A 314 19.63 -2.56 -13.36
C ALA A 314 20.28 -3.69 -12.53
N GLU A 315 21.41 -4.24 -12.98
CA GLU A 315 22.18 -5.24 -12.21
C GLU A 315 22.69 -4.67 -10.88
N LYS A 316 23.13 -3.42 -10.88
CA LYS A 316 23.55 -2.70 -9.67
C LYS A 316 22.37 -2.59 -8.68
N ASP A 317 21.16 -2.32 -9.15
CA ASP A 317 19.96 -2.23 -8.31
C ASP A 317 19.56 -3.59 -7.73
N VAL A 318 19.66 -4.69 -8.49
CA VAL A 318 19.44 -6.05 -7.96
C VAL A 318 20.43 -6.37 -6.84
N LYS A 319 21.72 -6.05 -7.04
CA LYS A 319 22.75 -6.22 -6.01
C LYS A 319 22.46 -5.34 -4.79
N MET A 320 21.96 -4.12 -5.00
CA MET A 320 21.60 -3.20 -3.91
C MET A 320 20.41 -3.72 -3.10
N ILE A 321 19.35 -4.24 -3.73
CA ILE A 321 18.18 -4.82 -3.03
C ILE A 321 18.60 -5.99 -2.13
N ARG A 322 19.54 -6.82 -2.59
CA ARG A 322 20.06 -7.96 -1.82
C ARG A 322 20.97 -7.53 -0.67
N ARG A 323 21.78 -6.49 -0.86
CA ARG A 323 22.80 -6.05 0.11
C ARG A 323 22.29 -5.04 1.13
N ASP A 324 21.38 -4.16 0.72
CA ASP A 324 20.81 -3.14 1.61
C ASP A 324 19.58 -3.68 2.32
N GLN A 325 19.80 -4.06 3.57
CA GLN A 325 18.79 -4.57 4.49
C GLN A 325 17.57 -3.63 4.60
N LYS A 326 17.73 -2.32 4.42
CA LYS A 326 16.62 -1.35 4.49
C LYS A 326 15.63 -1.52 3.35
N LEU A 327 16.13 -1.80 2.15
CA LEU A 327 15.32 -2.08 0.95
C LEU A 327 14.60 -3.40 1.12
N SER A 328 15.31 -4.45 1.53
CA SER A 328 14.72 -5.78 1.71
C SER A 328 13.56 -5.74 2.72
N VAL A 329 13.75 -5.08 3.86
CA VAL A 329 12.70 -4.96 4.91
C VAL A 329 11.45 -4.20 4.44
N SER A 330 11.56 -3.37 3.40
CA SER A 330 10.41 -2.64 2.84
C SER A 330 9.74 -3.39 1.69
N ILE A 331 10.49 -4.18 0.92
CA ILE A 331 9.98 -5.01 -0.18
C ILE A 331 9.32 -6.29 0.34
N LEU A 332 9.82 -6.89 1.42
CA LEU A 332 9.29 -8.16 1.91
C LEU A 332 7.86 -8.14 2.49
N PRO A 333 7.40 -7.08 3.20
CA PRO A 333 5.98 -6.93 3.54
C PRO A 333 5.07 -6.95 2.30
N ILE A 334 5.55 -6.44 1.17
CA ILE A 334 4.82 -6.47 -0.12
C ILE A 334 4.67 -7.92 -0.58
N ILE A 335 5.73 -8.73 -0.52
CA ILE A 335 5.68 -10.15 -0.89
C ILE A 335 4.76 -10.95 0.04
N ALA A 336 4.86 -10.72 1.36
CA ALA A 336 3.98 -11.38 2.35
C ALA A 336 2.51 -11.00 2.14
N TYR A 337 2.25 -9.73 1.85
CA TYR A 337 0.91 -9.25 1.49
C TYR A 337 0.38 -9.98 0.26
N LEU A 338 1.19 -10.14 -0.78
CA LEU A 338 0.79 -10.82 -2.02
C LEU A 338 0.47 -12.31 -1.78
N ALA A 339 1.16 -13.00 -0.89
CA ALA A 339 0.84 -14.38 -0.52
C ALA A 339 -0.53 -14.50 0.18
N VAL A 340 -0.85 -13.56 1.07
CA VAL A 340 -2.18 -13.50 1.70
C VAL A 340 -3.25 -13.18 0.66
N PHE A 341 -2.96 -12.28 -0.26
CA PHE A 341 -3.88 -11.85 -1.29
C PHE A 341 -4.11 -12.93 -2.35
N PHE A 342 -3.08 -13.71 -2.69
CA PHE A 342 -3.17 -14.97 -3.44
C PHE A 342 -4.17 -15.92 -2.80
N PHE A 343 -4.12 -16.08 -1.48
CA PHE A 343 -5.03 -17.00 -0.80
C PHE A 343 -6.49 -16.53 -0.94
N ILE A 344 -6.75 -15.24 -0.68
CA ILE A 344 -8.09 -14.67 -0.86
C ILE A 344 -8.56 -14.85 -2.30
N PHE A 345 -7.68 -14.64 -3.29
CA PHE A 345 -7.96 -14.85 -4.70
C PHE A 345 -8.44 -16.28 -4.98
N VAL A 346 -7.70 -17.29 -4.54
CA VAL A 346 -8.04 -18.71 -4.74
C VAL A 346 -9.36 -19.07 -4.05
N VAL A 347 -9.59 -18.63 -2.82
CA VAL A 347 -10.84 -18.91 -2.09
C VAL A 347 -12.05 -18.26 -2.74
N VAL A 348 -11.90 -17.00 -3.16
CA VAL A 348 -13.01 -16.24 -3.74
C VAL A 348 -13.35 -16.77 -5.14
N LEU A 349 -12.37 -17.11 -5.97
CA LEU A 349 -12.62 -17.67 -7.31
C LEU A 349 -13.00 -19.15 -7.32
N GLY A 350 -12.51 -19.93 -6.35
CA GLY A 350 -12.80 -21.38 -6.24
C GLY A 350 -14.28 -21.68 -5.95
N LYS A 351 -15.05 -20.68 -5.54
CA LYS A 351 -16.51 -20.75 -5.52
C LYS A 351 -17.03 -20.69 -6.95
N LYS A 352 -17.47 -21.83 -7.49
CA LYS A 352 -18.24 -21.85 -8.75
C LYS A 352 -19.41 -20.88 -8.63
N SER A 353 -19.44 -19.89 -9.51
CA SER A 353 -20.60 -19.02 -9.71
C SER A 353 -21.70 -19.86 -10.33
N LEU A 354 -22.49 -20.54 -9.49
CA LEU A 354 -23.77 -21.12 -9.90
C LEU A 354 -24.73 -19.97 -10.16
N GLY A 355 -24.79 -19.51 -11.42
CA GLY A 355 -25.79 -18.57 -11.87
C GLY A 355 -25.34 -17.71 -13.04
N ASN A 356 -26.13 -17.73 -14.11
CA ASN A 356 -26.11 -16.76 -15.22
C ASN A 356 -26.67 -15.40 -14.74
N GLU A 357 -26.01 -14.74 -13.80
CA GLU A 357 -26.40 -13.40 -13.39
C GLU A 357 -25.41 -12.32 -13.81
N SER A 358 -26.00 -11.16 -14.10
CA SER A 358 -25.42 -10.13 -14.92
C SER A 358 -24.10 -9.56 -14.38
N PHE A 359 -23.82 -9.58 -13.07
CA PHE A 359 -22.54 -9.11 -12.50
C PHE A 359 -21.75 -10.25 -11.87
N ASP A 360 -20.74 -10.74 -12.59
CA ASP A 360 -19.82 -11.73 -12.05
C ASP A 360 -18.86 -11.06 -11.06
N LEU A 361 -19.20 -11.12 -9.77
CA LEU A 361 -18.39 -10.60 -8.65
C LEU A 361 -16.93 -11.10 -8.73
N SER A 362 -16.72 -12.32 -9.23
CA SER A 362 -15.38 -12.89 -9.38
C SER A 362 -14.54 -12.16 -10.44
N SER A 363 -15.15 -11.68 -11.52
CA SER A 363 -14.50 -10.90 -12.56
C SER A 363 -14.10 -9.51 -12.05
N PHE A 364 -14.94 -8.90 -11.22
CA PHE A 364 -14.61 -7.66 -10.52
C PHE A 364 -13.44 -7.85 -9.54
N MET A 365 -13.49 -8.92 -8.75
CA MET A 365 -12.44 -9.29 -7.81
C MET A 365 -11.11 -9.49 -8.54
N LEU A 366 -11.09 -10.28 -9.63
CA LEU A 366 -9.94 -10.49 -10.51
C LEU A 366 -9.20 -9.19 -10.87
N LEU A 367 -9.93 -8.17 -11.31
CA LEU A 367 -9.36 -6.88 -11.68
C LEU A 367 -8.80 -6.14 -10.48
N PHE A 368 -9.54 -6.15 -9.36
CA PHE A 368 -9.05 -5.59 -8.13
C PHE A 368 -7.71 -6.25 -7.74
N PHE A 369 -7.57 -7.57 -7.94
CA PHE A 369 -6.32 -8.27 -7.68
C PHE A 369 -5.16 -7.78 -8.56
N PHE A 370 -5.33 -7.69 -9.88
CA PHE A 370 -4.29 -7.23 -10.80
C PHE A 370 -3.88 -5.76 -10.61
N VAL A 371 -4.84 -4.87 -10.35
CA VAL A 371 -4.54 -3.45 -10.11
C VAL A 371 -3.82 -3.28 -8.78
N PHE A 372 -4.27 -3.99 -7.74
CA PHE A 372 -3.67 -3.90 -6.42
C PHE A 372 -2.26 -4.50 -6.37
N SER A 373 -2.02 -5.65 -7.01
CA SER A 373 -0.68 -6.24 -7.12
C SER A 373 0.29 -5.31 -7.84
N SER A 374 -0.15 -4.70 -8.95
CA SER A 374 0.67 -3.75 -9.72
C SER A 374 0.99 -2.47 -8.93
N TYR A 375 0.01 -1.94 -8.20
CA TYR A 375 0.21 -0.80 -7.29
C TYR A 375 1.27 -1.11 -6.23
N MET A 376 1.16 -2.28 -5.60
CA MET A 376 2.06 -2.68 -4.52
C MET A 376 3.48 -3.02 -5.00
N ALA A 377 3.62 -3.80 -6.06
CA ALA A 377 4.92 -4.23 -6.57
C ALA A 377 5.64 -3.12 -7.34
N SER A 378 4.96 -2.40 -8.23
CA SER A 378 5.62 -1.46 -9.14
C SER A 378 5.67 -0.04 -8.60
N LEU A 379 4.54 0.52 -8.13
CA LEU A 379 4.47 1.92 -7.72
C LEU A 379 5.25 2.20 -6.43
N GLN A 380 5.23 1.28 -5.45
CA GLN A 380 5.90 1.50 -4.16
C GLN A 380 7.42 1.29 -4.24
N ILE A 381 7.89 0.35 -5.07
CA ILE A 381 9.31 -0.01 -5.17
C ILE A 381 10.09 1.01 -6.02
N ALA A 382 9.48 1.51 -7.10
CA ALA A 382 10.11 2.46 -8.02
C ALA A 382 10.75 3.70 -7.35
N PRO A 383 10.02 4.51 -6.54
CA PRO A 383 10.62 5.65 -5.85
C PRO A 383 11.70 5.22 -4.86
N MET A 384 11.52 4.07 -4.20
CA MET A 384 12.48 3.58 -3.22
C MET A 384 13.86 3.36 -3.86
N LEU A 385 13.90 2.68 -5.01
CA LEU A 385 15.15 2.42 -5.75
C LEU A 385 15.79 3.69 -6.34
N PHE A 386 14.98 4.68 -6.67
CA PHE A 386 15.46 5.96 -7.18
C PHE A 386 16.15 6.79 -6.08
N TYR A 387 15.49 6.98 -4.93
CA TYR A 387 16.00 7.85 -3.88
C TYR A 387 17.11 7.22 -3.01
N THR A 388 17.23 5.88 -2.98
CA THR A 388 18.34 5.22 -2.28
C THR A 388 19.72 5.60 -2.80
N GLU A 389 19.82 6.08 -4.04
CA GLU A 389 21.09 6.46 -4.64
C GLU A 389 21.69 7.76 -4.11
N SER A 390 21.01 8.46 -3.21
CA SER A 390 21.37 9.79 -2.69
C SER A 390 22.88 10.06 -2.52
N ARG A 391 23.66 9.10 -2.01
CA ARG A 391 25.12 9.23 -1.78
C ARG A 391 25.99 9.14 -3.03
N SER A 392 25.57 8.37 -4.02
CA SER A 392 26.33 8.09 -5.25
C SER A 392 25.72 8.75 -6.48
N VAL A 393 24.75 9.65 -6.29
CA VAL A 393 24.06 10.37 -7.36
C VAL A 393 25.03 11.14 -8.25
N TRP A 394 26.07 11.74 -7.66
CA TRP A 394 27.10 12.49 -8.41
C TRP A 394 27.82 11.59 -9.43
N VAL A 395 28.05 10.31 -9.12
CA VAL A 395 28.67 9.35 -10.04
C VAL A 395 27.78 9.11 -11.25
N LEU A 396 26.46 9.01 -11.03
CA LEU A 396 25.49 8.78 -12.09
C LEU A 396 25.37 9.99 -13.02
N PHE A 397 25.33 11.19 -12.46
CA PHE A 397 25.28 12.43 -13.26
C PHE A 397 26.61 12.79 -13.92
N ALA A 398 27.75 12.39 -13.36
CA ALA A 398 29.06 12.56 -13.99
C ALA A 398 29.34 11.51 -15.09
N SER A 399 28.60 10.40 -15.10
CA SER A 399 28.74 9.37 -16.12
C SER A 399 28.16 9.80 -17.48
N LYS A 400 28.65 9.21 -18.59
CA LYS A 400 28.13 9.45 -19.96
C LYS A 400 26.77 8.77 -20.22
N ILE A 401 25.85 8.88 -19.28
CA ILE A 401 24.52 8.28 -19.32
C ILE A 401 23.50 9.40 -19.50
N THR A 402 22.62 9.25 -20.49
CA THR A 402 21.57 10.25 -20.71
C THR A 402 20.50 10.15 -19.63
N SER A 403 19.80 11.25 -19.35
CA SER A 403 18.68 11.24 -18.40
C SER A 403 17.58 10.24 -18.78
N GLN A 404 17.39 9.95 -20.07
CA GLN A 404 16.44 8.93 -20.52
C GLN A 404 16.93 7.52 -20.22
N GLU A 405 18.20 7.22 -20.52
CA GLU A 405 18.83 5.93 -20.21
C GLU A 405 18.75 5.63 -18.70
N LEU A 406 19.02 6.62 -17.85
CA LEU A 406 18.90 6.49 -16.39
C LEU A 406 17.48 6.09 -15.97
N LEU A 407 16.46 6.80 -16.44
CA LEU A 407 15.08 6.50 -16.04
C LEU A 407 14.59 5.14 -16.54
N TRP A 408 14.93 4.76 -17.77
CA TRP A 408 14.61 3.42 -18.27
C TRP A 408 15.31 2.32 -17.48
N SER A 409 16.56 2.53 -17.03
CA SER A 409 17.22 1.58 -16.13
C SER A 409 16.51 1.43 -14.78
N LYS A 410 15.96 2.51 -14.25
CA LYS A 410 15.21 2.53 -12.99
C LYS A 410 13.80 1.94 -13.12
N PHE A 411 13.28 1.91 -14.33
CA PHE A 411 11.98 1.32 -14.66
C PHE A 411 12.02 -0.22 -14.68
N VAL A 412 13.11 -0.82 -15.14
CA VAL A 412 13.23 -2.27 -15.40
C VAL A 412 12.88 -3.12 -14.18
N ILE A 413 13.48 -2.85 -13.01
CA ILE A 413 13.29 -3.71 -11.84
C ILE A 413 11.86 -3.63 -11.26
N PRO A 414 11.27 -2.44 -11.01
CA PRO A 414 9.88 -2.34 -10.58
C PRO A 414 8.87 -2.91 -11.59
N PHE A 415 9.15 -2.78 -12.89
CA PHE A 415 8.32 -3.36 -13.94
C PHE A 415 8.36 -4.88 -13.89
N LEU A 416 9.56 -5.48 -13.93
CA LEU A 416 9.72 -6.94 -13.90
C LEU A 416 9.17 -7.59 -12.63
N LEU A 417 9.32 -6.92 -11.48
CA LEU A 417 8.72 -7.40 -10.24
C LEU A 417 7.18 -7.38 -10.32
N GLY A 418 6.59 -6.32 -10.87
CA GLY A 418 5.13 -6.26 -11.08
C GLY A 418 4.63 -7.31 -12.07
N GLU A 419 5.33 -7.48 -13.19
CA GLU A 419 5.02 -8.50 -14.20
C GLU A 419 5.13 -9.91 -13.64
N ALA A 420 6.20 -10.23 -12.91
CA ALA A 420 6.37 -11.54 -12.30
C ALA A 420 5.20 -11.88 -11.35
N MET A 421 4.70 -10.88 -10.60
CA MET A 421 3.57 -11.07 -9.70
C MET A 421 2.25 -11.23 -10.48
N ASN A 422 1.99 -10.40 -11.49
CA ASN A 422 0.77 -10.51 -12.30
C ASN A 422 0.73 -11.79 -13.13
N ALA A 423 1.86 -12.21 -13.70
CA ALA A 423 1.97 -13.49 -14.40
C ALA A 423 1.62 -14.66 -13.47
N LEU A 424 2.07 -14.62 -12.21
CA LEU A 424 1.71 -15.61 -11.21
C LEU A 424 0.20 -15.61 -10.94
N PHE A 425 -0.43 -14.44 -10.75
CA PHE A 425 -1.89 -14.33 -10.59
C PHE A 425 -2.65 -14.86 -11.82
N PHE A 426 -2.16 -14.55 -13.01
CA PHE A 426 -2.76 -14.98 -14.26
C PHE A 426 -2.72 -16.51 -14.45
N ILE A 427 -1.57 -17.14 -14.16
CA ILE A 427 -1.44 -18.60 -14.22
C ILE A 427 -2.46 -19.27 -13.30
N LEU A 428 -2.62 -18.76 -12.07
CA LEU A 428 -3.59 -19.31 -11.12
C LEU A 428 -5.03 -19.10 -11.54
N MET A 429 -5.34 -17.95 -12.14
CA MET A 429 -6.67 -17.69 -12.69
C MET A 429 -7.07 -18.79 -13.67
N ILE A 430 -6.15 -19.18 -14.55
CA ILE A 430 -6.38 -20.26 -15.53
C ILE A 430 -6.66 -21.59 -14.81
N PHE A 431 -5.84 -21.94 -13.81
CA PHE A 431 -5.98 -23.20 -13.06
C PHE A 431 -7.25 -23.27 -12.20
N VAL A 432 -7.65 -22.17 -11.55
CA VAL A 432 -8.74 -22.18 -10.57
C VAL A 432 -10.12 -22.10 -11.24
N ARG A 433 -10.25 -21.33 -12.33
CA ARG A 433 -11.57 -20.95 -12.85
C ARG A 433 -11.85 -21.33 -14.30
N HIS A 434 -10.86 -21.80 -15.07
CA HIS A 434 -10.99 -22.05 -16.51
C HIS A 434 -11.79 -20.94 -17.22
N PRO A 435 -11.26 -19.70 -17.25
CA PRO A 435 -12.01 -18.53 -17.69
C PRO A 435 -12.39 -18.57 -19.17
N SER A 436 -13.46 -17.86 -19.52
CA SER A 436 -13.84 -17.63 -20.93
C SER A 436 -12.72 -16.89 -21.69
N ILE A 437 -12.66 -17.09 -23.01
CA ILE A 437 -11.65 -16.48 -23.90
C ILE A 437 -11.59 -14.96 -23.74
N ASN A 438 -12.74 -14.29 -23.57
CA ASN A 438 -12.78 -12.85 -23.33
C ASN A 438 -12.07 -12.45 -22.02
N MET A 439 -12.36 -13.15 -20.92
CA MET A 439 -11.72 -12.87 -19.64
C MET A 439 -10.22 -13.09 -19.68
N ILE A 440 -9.73 -14.02 -20.51
CA ILE A 440 -8.30 -14.23 -20.76
C ILE A 440 -7.69 -12.99 -21.43
N PHE A 441 -8.29 -12.47 -22.51
CA PHE A 441 -7.75 -11.29 -23.19
C PHE A 441 -7.69 -10.06 -22.27
N VAL A 442 -8.75 -9.86 -21.47
CA VAL A 442 -8.82 -8.74 -20.52
C VAL A 442 -7.78 -8.91 -19.41
N SER A 443 -7.62 -10.10 -18.85
CA SER A 443 -6.65 -10.33 -17.78
C SER A 443 -5.20 -10.27 -18.28
N VAL A 444 -4.90 -10.78 -19.48
CA VAL A 444 -3.56 -10.64 -20.10
C VAL A 444 -3.25 -9.16 -20.34
N GLY A 445 -4.19 -8.40 -20.89
CA GLY A 445 -4.00 -6.96 -21.12
C GLY A 445 -3.69 -6.22 -19.83
N LEU A 446 -4.46 -6.46 -18.78
CA LEU A 446 -4.25 -5.81 -17.51
C LEU A 446 -2.98 -6.27 -16.81
N ALA A 447 -2.65 -7.57 -16.89
CA ALA A 447 -1.45 -8.13 -16.32
C ALA A 447 -0.18 -7.46 -16.88
N LEU A 448 -0.14 -7.20 -18.20
CA LEU A 448 1.01 -6.61 -18.89
C LEU A 448 1.06 -5.07 -18.83
N PHE A 449 -0.09 -4.40 -18.91
CA PHE A 449 -0.11 -2.95 -19.07
C PHE A 449 -0.16 -2.19 -17.74
N LEU A 450 -0.75 -2.76 -16.69
CA LEU A 450 -0.81 -2.09 -15.39
C LEU A 450 0.57 -1.92 -14.73
N PRO A 451 1.44 -2.95 -14.65
CA PRO A 451 2.78 -2.78 -14.10
C PRO A 451 3.59 -1.73 -14.85
N PHE A 452 3.45 -1.66 -16.18
CA PHE A 452 4.07 -0.63 -17.02
C PHE A 452 3.64 0.78 -16.60
N ILE A 453 2.34 1.04 -16.48
CA ILE A 453 1.84 2.36 -16.04
C ILE A 453 2.30 2.68 -14.62
N PHE A 454 2.16 1.75 -13.67
CA PHE A 454 2.50 2.02 -12.27
C PHE A 454 4.01 2.26 -12.07
N SER A 455 4.86 1.50 -12.76
CA SER A 455 6.31 1.72 -12.71
C SER A 455 6.74 3.02 -13.40
N THR A 456 6.14 3.37 -14.54
CA THR A 456 6.39 4.68 -15.18
C THR A 456 5.96 5.84 -14.29
N ILE A 457 4.79 5.79 -13.64
CA ILE A 457 4.37 6.80 -12.66
C ILE A 457 5.37 6.90 -11.52
N GLY A 458 5.77 5.77 -10.92
CA GLY A 458 6.70 5.75 -9.79
C GLY A 458 8.07 6.36 -10.12
N VAL A 459 8.65 5.98 -11.26
CA VAL A 459 9.96 6.51 -11.69
C VAL A 459 9.85 7.97 -12.14
N SER A 460 8.85 8.31 -12.95
CA SER A 460 8.72 9.66 -13.53
C SER A 460 8.42 10.71 -12.47
N THR A 461 7.53 10.43 -11.52
CA THR A 461 7.25 11.35 -10.40
C THR A 461 8.49 11.56 -9.52
N SER A 462 9.30 10.51 -9.32
CA SER A 462 10.56 10.61 -8.58
C SER A 462 11.57 11.48 -9.32
N ALA A 463 11.67 11.32 -10.65
CA ALA A 463 12.53 12.12 -11.51
C ALA A 463 12.09 13.58 -11.64
N MET A 464 10.78 13.84 -11.59
CA MET A 464 10.23 15.20 -11.58
C MET A 464 10.57 15.94 -10.28
N PHE A 465 10.81 15.25 -9.18
CA PHE A 465 11.19 15.86 -7.91
C PHE A 465 12.46 15.20 -7.34
N PRO A 466 13.62 15.39 -8.01
CA PRO A 466 14.86 14.73 -7.64
C PRO A 466 15.48 15.45 -6.43
N ILE A 467 14.98 15.12 -5.25
CA ILE A 467 15.51 15.60 -3.97
C ILE A 467 16.30 14.45 -3.36
N PHE A 468 17.60 14.43 -3.62
CA PHE A 468 18.51 13.46 -3.02
C PHE A 468 18.94 13.97 -1.66
N ARG A 469 18.46 13.32 -0.58
CA ARG A 469 18.87 13.61 0.79
C ARG A 469 19.40 12.33 1.42
N GLU A 470 20.47 12.47 2.18
CA GLU A 470 20.95 11.37 3.02
C GLU A 470 19.96 11.12 4.16
N VAL A 471 19.11 10.11 4.01
CA VAL A 471 18.14 9.73 5.03
C VAL A 471 18.38 8.30 5.50
N LYS A 472 18.55 8.13 6.82
CA LYS A 472 18.85 6.82 7.41
C LYS A 472 17.63 5.89 7.48
N SER A 473 16.41 6.41 7.48
CA SER A 473 15.15 5.65 7.61
C SER A 473 14.48 5.34 6.27
N PRO A 474 14.23 4.06 5.91
CA PRO A 474 13.66 3.65 4.62
C PRO A 474 12.40 4.40 4.16
N LYS A 475 11.44 4.69 5.06
CA LYS A 475 10.21 5.41 4.68
C LYS A 475 10.41 6.90 4.37
N LYS A 476 11.34 7.55 5.07
CA LYS A 476 11.66 8.98 4.83
C LYS A 476 12.65 9.19 3.68
N ILE A 477 13.11 8.12 3.02
CA ILE A 477 13.95 8.21 1.82
C ILE A 477 13.18 8.92 0.69
N ILE A 478 11.88 8.65 0.60
CA ILE A 478 11.00 9.27 -0.39
C ILE A 478 10.49 10.61 0.16
N PRO A 479 10.63 11.73 -0.57
CA PRO A 479 10.05 12.99 -0.16
C PRO A 479 8.52 12.89 -0.03
N GLY A 480 7.94 13.40 1.07
CA GLY A 480 6.49 13.27 1.33
C GLY A 480 5.59 13.82 0.21
N LYS A 481 6.02 14.88 -0.49
CA LYS A 481 5.29 15.39 -1.67
C LYS A 481 5.20 14.40 -2.83
N VAL A 482 6.24 13.57 -3.01
CA VAL A 482 6.30 12.56 -4.07
C VAL A 482 5.36 11.42 -3.72
N VAL A 483 5.34 11.02 -2.44
CA VAL A 483 4.36 10.07 -1.92
C VAL A 483 2.94 10.58 -2.18
N LEU A 484 2.62 11.84 -1.85
CA LEU A 484 1.28 12.42 -2.09
C LEU A 484 0.88 12.45 -3.58
N ILE A 485 1.80 12.81 -4.47
CA ILE A 485 1.51 12.83 -5.92
C ILE A 485 1.30 11.41 -6.43
N GLN A 486 2.14 10.46 -6.00
CA GLN A 486 2.04 9.05 -6.39
C GLN A 486 0.76 8.40 -5.87
N THR A 487 0.33 8.71 -4.64
CA THR A 487 -0.92 8.17 -4.11
C THR A 487 -2.09 8.70 -4.93
N VAL A 488 -2.18 10.01 -5.18
CA VAL A 488 -3.24 10.60 -6.01
C VAL A 488 -3.26 10.02 -7.43
N MET A 489 -2.10 9.94 -8.09
CA MET A 489 -2.00 9.35 -9.43
C MET A 489 -2.35 7.85 -9.42
N GLY A 490 -1.91 7.12 -8.40
CA GLY A 490 -2.21 5.71 -8.22
C GLY A 490 -3.72 5.47 -8.08
N TYR A 491 -4.41 6.26 -7.26
CA TYR A 491 -5.87 6.16 -7.10
C TYR A 491 -6.65 6.57 -8.35
N ALA A 492 -6.19 7.60 -9.07
CA ALA A 492 -6.77 7.93 -10.37
C ALA A 492 -6.66 6.74 -11.34
N MET A 493 -5.51 6.06 -11.36
CA MET A 493 -5.32 4.84 -12.16
C MET A 493 -6.18 3.67 -11.68
N PHE A 494 -6.40 3.49 -10.37
CA PHE A 494 -7.39 2.53 -9.87
C PHE A 494 -8.76 2.82 -10.48
N GLY A 495 -9.25 4.06 -10.39
CA GLY A 495 -10.54 4.45 -10.96
C GLY A 495 -10.63 4.20 -12.48
N ILE A 496 -9.58 4.54 -13.22
CA ILE A 496 -9.50 4.33 -14.68
C ILE A 496 -9.50 2.83 -15.02
N ALA A 497 -8.70 2.01 -14.32
CA ALA A 497 -8.65 0.56 -14.54
C ALA A 497 -10.01 -0.10 -14.28
N PHE A 498 -10.74 0.35 -13.26
CA PHE A 498 -12.13 -0.08 -13.06
C PHE A 498 -13.08 0.45 -14.13
N GLY A 499 -12.88 1.67 -14.65
CA GLY A 499 -13.61 2.19 -15.80
C GLY A 499 -13.50 1.27 -17.03
N PHE A 500 -12.32 0.70 -17.28
CA PHE A 500 -12.11 -0.25 -18.37
C PHE A 500 -12.91 -1.55 -18.24
N PHE A 501 -13.18 -2.00 -17.02
CA PHE A 501 -14.08 -3.13 -16.81
C PHE A 501 -15.51 -2.85 -17.25
N PHE A 502 -15.99 -1.64 -16.97
CA PHE A 502 -17.34 -1.24 -17.36
C PHE A 502 -17.44 -1.06 -18.87
N LEU A 503 -16.43 -0.45 -19.49
CA LEU A 503 -16.30 -0.39 -20.94
C LEU A 503 -16.31 -1.79 -21.55
N ASN A 504 -15.65 -2.77 -20.92
CA ASN A 504 -15.69 -4.16 -21.37
C ASN A 504 -17.08 -4.71 -21.45
N ARG A 505 -17.85 -4.49 -20.39
CA ARG A 505 -19.21 -4.99 -20.34
C ARG A 505 -20.12 -4.32 -21.37
N LEU A 506 -19.93 -3.03 -21.63
CA LEU A 506 -20.61 -2.35 -22.72
C LEU A 506 -20.25 -2.96 -24.07
N PHE A 507 -18.96 -3.18 -24.34
CA PHE A 507 -18.52 -3.80 -25.59
C PHE A 507 -19.00 -5.25 -25.75
N ILE A 508 -19.07 -6.04 -24.67
CA ILE A 508 -19.65 -7.39 -24.71
C ILE A 508 -21.09 -7.36 -25.22
N LYS A 509 -21.88 -6.36 -24.79
CA LYS A 509 -23.28 -6.22 -25.21
C LYS A 509 -23.43 -5.79 -26.68
N ILE A 510 -22.45 -5.09 -27.24
CA ILE A 510 -22.53 -4.49 -28.58
C ILE A 510 -21.84 -5.36 -29.64
N TRP A 511 -20.64 -5.88 -29.36
CA TRP A 511 -19.76 -6.55 -30.33
C TRP A 511 -19.51 -8.03 -30.03
N GLY A 512 -20.12 -8.59 -28.97
CA GLY A 512 -19.85 -9.95 -28.53
C GLY A 512 -18.56 -10.07 -27.71
N GLY A 513 -18.39 -11.21 -27.03
CA GLY A 513 -17.38 -11.37 -25.98
C GLY A 513 -15.93 -11.24 -26.45
N THR A 514 -15.54 -11.91 -27.53
CA THR A 514 -14.13 -11.98 -27.96
C THR A 514 -13.62 -10.67 -28.54
N ILE A 515 -14.44 -10.00 -29.37
CA ILE A 515 -14.09 -8.72 -30.01
C ILE A 515 -13.98 -7.61 -28.95
N ALA A 516 -14.86 -7.63 -27.94
CA ALA A 516 -14.80 -6.71 -26.79
C ALA A 516 -13.47 -6.82 -26.02
N GLY A 517 -13.03 -8.05 -25.73
CA GLY A 517 -11.76 -8.28 -25.02
C GLY A 517 -10.54 -7.78 -25.80
N ILE A 518 -10.50 -8.02 -27.12
CA ILE A 518 -9.42 -7.55 -27.99
C ILE A 518 -9.40 -6.02 -28.08
N ALA A 519 -10.57 -5.38 -28.25
CA ALA A 519 -10.68 -3.93 -28.32
C ALA A 519 -10.11 -3.25 -27.06
N ILE A 520 -10.37 -3.82 -25.89
CA ILE A 520 -9.86 -3.29 -24.62
C ILE A 520 -8.39 -3.54 -24.42
N PHE A 521 -7.91 -4.72 -24.80
CA PHE A 521 -6.48 -5.01 -24.79
C PHE A 521 -5.73 -3.93 -25.57
N VAL A 522 -6.19 -3.62 -26.79
CA VAL A 522 -5.59 -2.60 -27.65
C VAL A 522 -5.73 -1.21 -27.03
N LEU A 523 -6.91 -0.85 -26.53
CA LEU A 523 -7.17 0.48 -25.96
C LEU A 523 -6.32 0.73 -24.70
N VAL A 524 -6.29 -0.24 -23.77
CA VAL A 524 -5.46 -0.18 -22.56
C VAL A 524 -3.99 -0.10 -22.96
N GLY A 525 -3.54 -0.90 -23.94
CA GLY A 525 -2.17 -0.83 -24.44
C GLY A 525 -1.79 0.55 -24.98
N ILE A 526 -2.60 1.11 -25.89
CA ILE A 526 -2.36 2.44 -26.48
C ILE A 526 -2.29 3.51 -25.39
N LEU A 527 -3.26 3.54 -24.47
CA LEU A 527 -3.24 4.51 -23.37
C LEU A 527 -2.05 4.33 -22.45
N SER A 528 -1.67 3.09 -22.15
CA SER A 528 -0.52 2.79 -21.29
C SER A 528 0.77 3.30 -21.89
N PHE A 529 0.96 3.11 -23.20
CA PHE A 529 2.12 3.64 -23.90
C PHE A 529 2.09 5.17 -23.99
N VAL A 530 0.97 5.78 -24.39
CA VAL A 530 0.86 7.24 -24.52
C VAL A 530 1.12 7.93 -23.17
N VAL A 531 0.50 7.45 -22.10
CA VAL A 531 0.68 8.00 -20.74
C VAL A 531 2.08 7.69 -20.21
N GLY A 532 2.57 6.46 -20.36
CA GLY A 532 3.88 6.06 -19.86
C GLY A 532 5.03 6.82 -20.51
N PHE A 533 5.04 6.94 -21.85
CA PHE A 533 6.08 7.68 -22.57
C PHE A 533 6.03 9.19 -22.32
N SER A 534 4.83 9.78 -22.22
CA SER A 534 4.70 11.22 -21.91
C SER A 534 5.21 11.53 -20.50
N LEU A 535 4.88 10.70 -19.50
CA LEU A 535 5.41 10.83 -18.14
C LEU A 535 6.93 10.66 -18.10
N MET A 536 7.47 9.65 -18.80
CA MET A 536 8.91 9.40 -18.85
C MET A 536 9.66 10.56 -19.51
N SER A 537 9.11 11.12 -20.58
CA SER A 537 9.65 12.31 -21.26
C SER A 537 9.65 13.53 -20.35
N ALA A 538 8.55 13.78 -19.64
CA ALA A 538 8.44 14.88 -18.69
C ALA A 538 9.41 14.73 -17.50
N GLY A 539 9.57 13.51 -16.97
CA GLY A 539 10.58 13.19 -15.95
C GLY A 539 12.00 13.42 -16.45
N SER A 540 12.32 12.97 -17.67
CA SER A 540 13.64 13.12 -18.28
C SER A 540 14.03 14.59 -18.50
N ARG A 541 13.10 15.41 -19.02
CA ARG A 541 13.33 16.84 -19.22
C ARG A 541 13.69 17.53 -17.90
N ARG A 542 12.96 17.23 -16.84
CA ARG A 542 13.20 17.83 -15.52
C ARG A 542 14.51 17.38 -14.89
N LEU A 543 14.91 16.13 -15.12
CA LEU A 543 16.16 15.59 -14.62
C LEU A 543 17.41 16.26 -15.24
N LYS A 544 17.31 16.80 -16.46
CA LYS A 544 18.41 17.54 -17.11
C LYS A 544 18.75 18.87 -16.44
N TYR A 545 17.78 19.49 -15.77
CA TYR A 545 17.94 20.80 -15.10
C TYR A 545 18.26 20.66 -13.61
N VAL A 546 18.71 19.48 -13.17
CA VAL A 546 19.01 19.23 -11.76
C VAL A 546 20.41 19.73 -11.46
N GLU A 547 20.49 20.81 -10.70
CA GLU A 547 21.71 21.22 -10.02
C GLU A 547 21.95 20.28 -8.83
N ILE A 548 23.09 19.59 -8.84
CA ILE A 548 23.54 18.79 -7.70
C ILE A 548 23.93 19.78 -6.61
N GLN A 549 23.16 19.80 -5.51
CA GLN A 549 23.43 20.63 -4.32
C GLN A 549 24.32 19.91 -3.32
#